data_AF-A0A9X3DPR0-F1
#
_entry.id   AF-A0A9X3DPR0-F1
#
_cell.length_a   1.000
_cell.length_b   1.000
_cell.length_c   1.000
_cell.angle_alpha   90.00
_cell.angle_beta   90.00
_cell.angle_gamma   90.00
#
_symmetry.space_group_name_H-M   'P 1'
#
loop_
_entity.id
_entity.type
_entity.pdbx_description
1 polymer ?
#
loop_
_entity_poly.entity_id
_entity_poly.type
_entity_poly.pdbx_seq_one_letter_code
_entity_poly.pdbx_strand_id
1 'polypeptide(L)'
;MNRNVTKTTYLISLMGILALTGCQTTPQHTKPPLKPVEKPDTSQQKNNVPTPDGVKITPYERPEIKREKVPTVIVPQQKAQTQKFDDGQTIPAFKQLMQQAQTAYQKQQWDEAERFTLHAQRLAPQSAEVFSYLARIAQQKKQYANAESLARRGLSYAQTNTQKKVFWNTILQSAQQLKNQKTIAEASKQLQSL
;
A
#
# COMPACT_ATOMS: atom_id res chain seq x y z
N MET A 1 29.74 -54.23 -1.35
CA MET A 1 29.75 -53.91 0.10
C MET A 1 28.60 -52.91 0.32
N ASN A 2 27.36 -53.34 0.59
CA ASN A 2 26.80 -53.70 1.91
C ASN A 2 26.96 -52.54 2.91
N ARG A 3 25.96 -51.93 3.57
CA ARG A 3 24.59 -52.32 3.92
C ARG A 3 23.81 -51.08 4.45
N ASN A 4 22.49 -51.09 4.20
CA ASN A 4 21.33 -50.84 5.10
C ASN A 4 21.28 -49.55 5.95
N VAL A 5 20.31 -48.65 5.74
CA VAL A 5 18.90 -48.67 6.23
C VAL A 5 18.77 -48.85 7.73
N THR A 6 18.25 -47.85 8.43
CA THR A 6 17.38 -48.05 9.60
C THR A 6 16.37 -46.90 9.69
N LYS A 7 15.13 -47.26 9.38
CA LYS A 7 13.91 -46.52 9.70
C LYS A 7 13.70 -46.61 11.21
N THR A 8 13.50 -45.48 11.87
CA THR A 8 13.03 -45.45 13.26
C THR A 8 11.60 -44.93 13.26
N THR A 9 10.68 -45.87 13.40
CA THR A 9 9.24 -45.67 13.56
C THR A 9 8.91 -45.88 15.04
N TYR A 10 7.88 -45.17 15.51
CA TYR A 10 7.16 -45.27 16.79
C TYR A 10 7.70 -44.48 17.99
N LEU A 11 6.94 -43.47 18.40
CA LEU A 11 6.00 -43.67 19.52
C LEU A 11 4.85 -42.67 19.45
N ILE A 12 3.65 -43.25 19.40
CA ILE A 12 2.36 -42.60 19.61
C ILE A 12 2.31 -42.18 21.08
N SER A 13 2.11 -40.89 21.35
CA SER A 13 1.64 -40.43 22.66
C SER A 13 0.87 -39.12 22.53
N LEU A 14 -0.42 -39.24 22.83
CA LEU A 14 -1.27 -38.29 23.54
C LEU A 14 -1.47 -36.88 22.91
N MET A 15 -2.50 -36.81 22.08
CA MET A 15 -3.71 -36.01 22.35
C MET A 15 -3.51 -34.76 23.23
N GLY A 16 -3.38 -33.62 22.54
CA GLY A 16 -3.44 -32.29 23.13
C GLY A 16 -3.80 -31.28 22.06
N ILE A 17 -5.01 -31.41 21.47
CA ILE A 17 -5.59 -30.38 20.60
C ILE A 17 -5.96 -29.21 21.51
N LEU A 18 -5.02 -28.30 21.75
CA LEU A 18 -5.37 -26.95 22.16
C LEU A 18 -5.84 -26.21 20.91
N ALA A 19 -7.16 -26.25 20.69
CA ALA A 19 -7.83 -25.31 19.83
C ALA A 19 -7.76 -23.92 20.50
N LEU A 20 -6.71 -23.14 20.21
CA LEU A 20 -6.76 -21.70 20.44
C LEU A 20 -7.71 -21.12 19.38
N THR A 21 -8.98 -20.99 19.75
CA THR A 21 -9.92 -20.11 19.05
C THR A 21 -9.45 -18.68 19.29
N GLY A 22 -8.66 -18.14 18.37
CA GLY A 22 -8.41 -16.71 18.32
C GLY A 22 -9.71 -15.99 17.96
N CYS A 23 -10.30 -15.26 18.90
CA CYS A 23 -11.32 -14.27 18.58
C CYS A 23 -10.68 -13.17 17.72
N GLN A 24 -10.93 -13.22 16.42
CA GLN A 24 -10.60 -12.15 15.48
C GLN A 24 -11.58 -10.98 15.73
N THR A 25 -11.19 -10.01 16.56
CA THR A 25 -11.89 -8.72 16.62
C THR A 25 -11.45 -7.88 15.44
N THR A 26 -12.16 -8.01 14.32
CA THR A 26 -12.08 -7.07 13.20
C THR A 26 -12.68 -5.73 13.65
N PRO A 27 -11.98 -4.59 13.52
CA PRO A 27 -12.62 -3.30 13.63
C PRO A 27 -13.52 -3.14 12.41
N GLN A 28 -14.81 -3.43 12.60
CA GLN A 28 -15.83 -3.12 11.62
C GLN A 28 -15.94 -1.60 11.55
N HIS A 29 -15.24 -1.00 10.59
CA HIS A 29 -15.53 0.36 10.17
C HIS A 29 -16.89 0.31 9.47
N THR A 30 -17.96 0.30 10.26
CA THR A 30 -19.29 0.67 9.80
C THR A 30 -19.17 2.09 9.24
N LYS A 31 -18.99 2.17 7.93
CA LYS A 31 -19.43 3.35 7.20
C LYS A 31 -20.88 3.58 7.65
N PRO A 32 -21.23 4.75 8.19
CA PRO A 32 -22.63 5.05 8.44
C PRO A 32 -23.40 4.78 7.14
N PRO A 33 -24.58 4.14 7.20
CA PRO A 33 -25.37 3.92 6.01
C PRO A 33 -25.58 5.28 5.33
N LEU A 34 -25.07 5.41 4.11
CA LEU A 34 -25.58 6.45 3.23
C LEU A 34 -27.07 6.13 3.10
N LYS A 35 -27.90 6.88 3.83
CA LYS A 35 -29.30 7.01 3.49
C LYS A 35 -29.32 7.27 1.98
N PRO A 36 -30.09 6.50 1.20
CA PRO A 36 -30.37 6.88 -0.17
C PRO A 36 -30.83 8.33 -0.12
N VAL A 37 -30.06 9.23 -0.72
CA VAL A 37 -30.61 10.54 -1.08
C VAL A 37 -31.60 10.19 -2.17
N GLU A 38 -32.82 9.93 -1.73
CA GLU A 38 -33.98 9.86 -2.57
C GLU A 38 -34.03 11.21 -3.28
N LYS A 39 -33.72 11.18 -4.59
CA LYS A 39 -33.96 12.30 -5.46
C LYS A 39 -35.43 12.65 -5.29
N PRO A 40 -35.81 13.91 -5.00
CA PRO A 40 -37.20 14.29 -5.08
C PRO A 40 -37.65 14.02 -6.51
N ASP A 41 -38.50 13.02 -6.67
CA ASP A 41 -39.22 12.74 -7.90
C ASP A 41 -40.18 13.93 -8.09
N THR A 42 -39.87 14.78 -9.06
CA THR A 42 -40.78 15.84 -9.50
C THR A 42 -41.87 15.18 -10.34
N SER A 43 -42.82 14.54 -9.67
CA SER A 43 -44.06 14.08 -10.28
C SER A 43 -45.23 14.47 -9.36
N GLN A 44 -45.67 15.71 -9.59
CA GLN A 44 -46.98 16.27 -9.29
C GLN A 44 -48.07 15.21 -9.00
N GLN A 45 -48.37 14.97 -7.72
CA GLN A 45 -49.64 14.41 -7.30
C GLN A 45 -50.53 15.53 -6.78
N LYS A 46 -51.40 16.01 -7.67
CA LYS A 46 -52.70 16.53 -7.24
C LYS A 46 -53.37 15.45 -6.40
N ASN A 47 -53.76 15.76 -5.17
CA ASN A 47 -55.11 15.54 -4.66
C ASN A 47 -55.24 16.03 -3.21
N ASN A 48 -56.35 16.73 -2.97
CA ASN A 48 -56.80 17.25 -1.69
C ASN A 48 -56.70 16.22 -0.56
N VAL A 49 -56.04 16.60 0.54
CA VAL A 49 -56.25 15.96 1.85
C VAL A 49 -57.22 16.87 2.63
N PRO A 50 -58.43 16.42 2.98
CA PRO A 50 -59.31 17.19 3.84
C PRO A 50 -58.85 17.02 5.31
N THR A 51 -58.37 18.10 5.92
CA THR A 51 -58.15 18.18 7.36
C THR A 51 -59.36 18.88 7.99
N PRO A 52 -59.94 18.38 9.11
CA PRO A 52 -60.98 19.10 9.81
C PRO A 52 -60.42 20.39 10.41
N ASP A 53 -61.23 21.43 10.41
CA ASP A 53 -60.93 22.80 10.83
C ASP A 53 -59.97 23.60 9.94
N GLY A 54 -60.51 24.10 8.83
CA GLY A 54 -60.39 25.51 8.41
C GLY A 54 -59.02 26.09 8.05
N VAL A 55 -57.92 25.36 8.21
CA VAL A 55 -56.57 25.88 7.97
C VAL A 55 -56.08 25.43 6.60
N LYS A 56 -56.04 26.37 5.66
CA LYS A 56 -55.43 26.16 4.34
C LYS A 56 -53.90 26.20 4.48
N ILE A 57 -53.25 25.05 4.39
CA ILE A 57 -51.80 24.97 4.22
C ILE A 57 -51.53 25.28 2.75
N THR A 58 -51.13 26.52 2.45
CA THR A 58 -50.52 26.84 1.15
C THR A 58 -49.01 26.69 1.29
N PRO A 59 -48.40 25.63 0.71
CA PRO A 59 -46.95 25.52 0.68
C PRO A 59 -46.37 26.73 -0.04
N TYR A 60 -45.42 27.42 0.57
CA TYR A 60 -44.72 28.53 -0.08
C TYR A 60 -43.76 27.98 -1.14
N GLU A 61 -43.85 28.49 -2.37
CA GLU A 61 -42.88 28.21 -3.42
C GLU A 61 -41.51 28.74 -3.01
N ARG A 62 -40.56 27.82 -2.82
CA ARG A 62 -39.17 28.16 -2.52
C ARG A 62 -38.46 28.37 -3.86
N PRO A 63 -37.88 29.56 -4.13
CA PRO A 63 -37.13 29.76 -5.36
C PRO A 63 -35.95 28.80 -5.41
N GLU A 64 -35.75 28.15 -6.56
CA GLU A 64 -34.68 27.18 -6.75
C GLU A 64 -33.31 27.88 -6.72
N ILE A 65 -32.40 27.38 -5.89
CA ILE A 65 -31.05 27.94 -5.74
C ILE A 65 -30.27 27.66 -7.02
N LYS A 66 -30.10 28.69 -7.86
CA LYS A 66 -29.29 28.59 -9.07
C LYS A 66 -27.81 28.47 -8.68
N ARG A 67 -27.18 27.36 -9.09
CA ARG A 67 -25.73 27.17 -8.94
C ARG A 67 -24.99 28.10 -9.90
N GLU A 68 -24.43 29.16 -9.36
CA GLU A 68 -23.55 30.04 -10.12
C GLU A 68 -22.23 29.31 -10.44
N LYS A 69 -21.80 29.36 -11.70
CA LYS A 69 -20.56 28.71 -12.14
C LYS A 69 -19.39 29.52 -11.59
N VAL A 70 -18.72 28.99 -10.57
CA VAL A 70 -17.46 29.55 -10.05
C VAL A 70 -16.47 29.77 -11.21
N PRO A 71 -15.82 30.95 -11.30
CA PRO A 71 -14.85 31.22 -12.34
C PRO A 71 -13.70 30.21 -12.24
N THR A 72 -13.31 29.66 -13.40
CA THR A 72 -12.21 28.71 -13.54
C THR A 72 -10.95 29.30 -12.93
N VAL A 73 -10.56 28.82 -11.75
CA VAL A 73 -9.27 29.17 -11.14
C VAL A 73 -8.18 28.71 -12.10
N ILE A 74 -7.47 29.68 -12.69
CA ILE A 74 -6.32 29.44 -13.55
C ILE A 74 -5.21 28.91 -12.63
N VAL A 75 -5.15 27.60 -12.43
CA VAL A 75 -4.09 26.98 -11.65
C VAL A 75 -2.78 27.22 -12.41
N PRO A 76 -1.78 27.89 -11.82
CA PRO A 76 -0.50 28.06 -12.50
C PRO A 76 0.08 26.68 -12.81
N GLN A 77 0.42 26.43 -14.07
CA GLN A 77 1.09 25.20 -14.48
C GLN A 77 2.40 25.07 -13.71
N GLN A 78 2.44 24.17 -12.73
CA GLN A 78 3.68 23.79 -12.05
C GLN A 78 4.60 23.15 -13.08
N LYS A 79 5.62 23.90 -13.52
CA LYS A 79 6.73 23.35 -14.31
C LYS A 79 7.39 22.27 -13.45
N ALA A 80 7.47 21.04 -13.97
CA ALA A 80 8.14 19.93 -13.33
C ALA A 80 9.65 20.23 -13.25
N GLN A 81 10.06 21.04 -12.28
CA GLN A 81 11.46 21.16 -11.91
C GLN A 81 11.84 19.85 -11.24
N THR A 82 12.89 19.20 -11.74
CA THR A 82 13.51 18.03 -11.09
C THR A 82 14.17 18.51 -9.80
N GLN A 83 13.37 18.64 -8.74
CA GLN A 83 13.85 18.95 -7.40
C GLN A 83 14.77 17.81 -6.96
N LYS A 84 16.06 18.12 -6.81
CA LYS A 84 17.04 17.23 -6.18
C LYS A 84 16.87 17.40 -4.68
N PHE A 85 16.30 16.40 -4.03
CA PHE A 85 16.14 16.38 -2.59
C PHE A 85 17.40 15.80 -1.94
N ASP A 86 17.79 16.35 -0.79
CA ASP A 86 18.78 15.71 0.07
C ASP A 86 18.14 14.46 0.67
N ASP A 87 18.62 13.30 0.26
CA ASP A 87 18.10 12.01 0.66
C ASP A 87 18.80 11.45 1.89
N GLY A 88 19.68 12.22 2.54
CA GLY A 88 20.37 11.86 3.77
C GLY A 88 21.54 10.89 3.59
N GLN A 89 21.92 10.56 2.34
CA GLN A 89 23.02 9.63 2.05
C GLN A 89 24.40 10.17 2.44
N THR A 90 24.54 11.48 2.62
CA THR A 90 25.80 12.14 2.96
C THR A 90 26.20 11.93 4.43
N ILE A 91 25.25 11.54 5.29
CA ILE A 91 25.44 11.36 6.74
C ILE A 91 26.43 10.21 7.00
N PRO A 92 27.53 10.41 7.75
CA PRO A 92 28.51 9.35 8.02
C PRO A 92 27.93 8.12 8.72
N ALA A 93 27.06 8.33 9.72
CA ALA A 93 26.38 7.25 10.43
C ALA A 93 25.47 6.43 9.50
N PHE A 94 24.83 7.07 8.51
CA PHE A 94 24.05 6.38 7.50
C PHE A 94 24.92 5.43 6.66
N LYS A 95 26.06 5.92 6.17
CA LYS A 95 27.00 5.12 5.37
C LYS A 95 27.51 3.90 6.15
N GLN A 96 27.85 4.08 7.42
CA GLN A 96 28.26 2.97 8.30
C GLN A 96 27.15 1.93 8.46
N LEU A 97 25.91 2.36 8.70
CA LEU A 97 24.77 1.45 8.81
C LEU A 97 24.48 0.71 7.50
N MET A 98 24.55 1.37 6.35
CA MET A 98 24.37 0.73 5.05
C MET A 98 25.48 -0.28 4.74
N GLN A 99 26.73 0.03 5.12
CA GLN A 99 27.85 -0.92 5.01
C GLN A 99 27.61 -2.16 5.89
N GLN A 100 27.19 -1.98 7.14
CA GLN A 100 26.85 -3.08 8.05
C GLN A 100 25.70 -3.93 7.49
N ALA A 101 24.65 -3.27 6.97
CA ALA A 101 23.53 -3.95 6.32
C ALA A 101 24.00 -4.79 5.13
N GLN A 102 24.90 -4.26 4.30
CA GLN A 102 25.48 -4.98 3.17
C GLN A 102 26.30 -6.19 3.60
N THR A 103 27.14 -6.05 4.63
CA THR A 103 27.91 -7.18 5.18
C THR A 103 26.99 -8.27 5.76
N ALA A 104 25.98 -7.90 6.53
CA ALA A 104 24.99 -8.85 7.06
C ALA A 104 24.19 -9.54 5.94
N TYR A 105 23.82 -8.78 4.90
CA TYR A 105 23.13 -9.31 3.72
C TYR A 105 24.00 -10.35 3.00
N GLN A 106 25.28 -10.07 2.77
CA GLN A 106 26.22 -11.00 2.14
C GLN A 106 26.40 -12.29 2.96
N LYS A 107 26.34 -12.18 4.28
CA LYS A 107 26.39 -13.31 5.22
C LYS A 107 25.04 -14.04 5.37
N GLN A 108 24.02 -13.68 4.60
CA GLN A 108 22.66 -14.22 4.69
C GLN A 108 21.98 -14.01 6.06
N GLN A 109 22.48 -13.06 6.86
CA GLN A 109 21.91 -12.68 8.15
C GLN A 109 20.78 -11.66 7.91
N TRP A 110 19.64 -12.13 7.39
CA TRP A 110 18.57 -11.26 6.92
C TRP A 110 17.99 -10.35 8.01
N ASP A 111 17.86 -10.85 9.24
CA ASP A 111 17.32 -10.07 10.36
C ASP A 111 18.29 -9.00 10.84
N GLU A 112 19.61 -9.24 10.78
CA GLU A 112 20.62 -8.22 11.05
C GLU A 112 20.64 -7.16 9.96
N ALA A 113 20.63 -7.60 8.69
CA ALA A 113 20.58 -6.70 7.54
C ALA A 113 19.35 -5.78 7.64
N GLU A 114 18.18 -6.33 7.92
CA GLU A 114 16.94 -5.57 8.10
C GLU A 114 17.05 -4.55 9.23
N ARG A 115 17.57 -4.94 10.41
CA ARG A 115 17.75 -4.02 11.54
C ARG A 115 18.65 -2.83 11.18
N PHE A 116 19.79 -3.08 10.56
CA PHE A 116 20.70 -2.01 10.14
C PHE A 116 20.05 -1.11 9.09
N THR A 117 19.37 -1.69 8.09
CA THR A 117 18.67 -0.89 7.07
C THR A 117 17.52 -0.06 7.67
N LEU A 118 16.75 -0.60 8.62
CA LEU A 118 15.70 0.16 9.32
C LEU A 118 16.29 1.29 10.18
N HIS A 119 17.47 1.10 10.78
CA HIS A 119 18.18 2.18 11.47
C HIS A 119 18.63 3.26 10.49
N ALA A 120 19.17 2.87 9.33
CA ALA A 120 19.52 3.79 8.25
C ALA A 120 18.29 4.58 7.75
N GLN A 121 17.13 3.94 7.63
CA GLN A 121 15.87 4.60 7.27
C GLN A 121 15.49 5.74 8.21
N ARG A 122 15.75 5.61 9.51
CA ARG A 122 15.45 6.69 10.48
C ARG A 122 16.31 7.93 10.27
N LEU A 123 17.52 7.75 9.75
CA LEU A 123 18.43 8.84 9.41
C LEU A 123 18.09 9.45 8.03
N ALA A 124 17.61 8.61 7.11
CA ALA A 124 17.38 8.95 5.71
C ALA A 124 16.03 8.39 5.23
N PRO A 125 14.90 8.98 5.66
CA PRO A 125 13.55 8.43 5.39
C PRO A 125 13.11 8.54 3.93
N GLN A 126 13.78 9.37 3.14
CA GLN A 126 13.53 9.60 1.72
C GLN A 126 14.60 8.95 0.82
N SER A 127 15.51 8.14 1.38
CA SER A 127 16.52 7.44 0.59
C SER A 127 15.91 6.29 -0.20
N ALA A 128 15.99 6.39 -1.53
CA ALA A 128 15.66 5.29 -2.43
C ALA A 128 16.53 4.05 -2.14
N GLU A 129 17.81 4.24 -1.80
CA GLU A 129 18.73 3.13 -1.52
C GLU A 129 18.23 2.25 -0.37
N VAL A 130 17.76 2.87 0.72
CA VAL A 130 17.19 2.16 1.88
C VAL A 130 16.05 1.25 1.48
N PHE A 131 15.07 1.78 0.73
CA PHE A 131 13.92 0.99 0.29
C PHE A 131 14.32 -0.12 -0.68
N SER A 132 15.35 0.10 -1.51
CA SER A 132 15.86 -0.95 -2.40
C SER A 132 16.46 -2.12 -1.62
N TYR A 133 17.16 -1.84 -0.52
CA TYR A 133 17.74 -2.86 0.36
C TYR A 133 16.66 -3.59 1.17
N LEU A 134 15.71 -2.87 1.78
CA LEU A 134 14.60 -3.48 2.50
C LEU A 134 13.79 -4.41 1.59
N ALA A 135 13.49 -3.97 0.35
CA ALA A 135 12.75 -4.79 -0.59
C ALA A 135 13.53 -6.07 -0.95
N ARG A 136 14.85 -5.96 -1.18
CA ARG A 136 15.71 -7.12 -1.45
C ARG A 136 15.76 -8.10 -0.26
N ILE A 137 15.90 -7.58 0.97
CA ILE A 137 15.87 -8.41 2.18
C ILE A 137 14.52 -9.12 2.32
N ALA A 138 13.40 -8.42 2.07
CA ALA A 138 12.07 -9.01 2.07
C ALA A 138 11.92 -10.12 1.01
N GLN A 139 12.52 -9.97 -0.18
CA GLN A 139 12.56 -11.04 -1.18
C GLN A 139 13.31 -12.28 -0.68
N GLN A 140 14.47 -12.10 -0.03
CA GLN A 140 15.24 -13.21 0.56
C GLN A 140 14.45 -13.93 1.65
N LYS A 141 13.68 -13.18 2.44
CA LYS A 141 12.75 -13.69 3.46
C LYS A 141 11.46 -14.27 2.86
N LYS A 142 11.31 -14.32 1.52
CA LYS A 142 10.12 -14.77 0.78
C LYS A 142 8.85 -13.97 1.09
N GLN A 143 9.00 -12.74 1.59
CA GLN A 143 7.92 -11.82 1.89
C GLN A 143 7.61 -10.96 0.67
N TYR A 144 7.16 -11.58 -0.41
CA TYR A 144 7.04 -10.91 -1.72
C TYR A 144 6.04 -9.74 -1.72
N ALA A 145 4.94 -9.82 -0.95
CA ALA A 145 4.01 -8.71 -0.83
C ALA A 145 4.63 -7.49 -0.13
N ASN A 146 5.48 -7.73 0.89
CA ASN A 146 6.22 -6.68 1.57
C ASN A 146 7.28 -6.09 0.64
N ALA A 147 8.02 -6.93 -0.09
CA ALA A 147 9.00 -6.49 -1.08
C ALA A 147 8.38 -5.59 -2.16
N GLU A 148 7.19 -5.94 -2.67
CA GLU A 148 6.47 -5.09 -3.62
C GLU A 148 6.12 -3.72 -3.00
N SER A 149 5.56 -3.72 -1.79
CA SER A 149 5.18 -2.47 -1.09
C SER A 149 6.39 -1.55 -0.86
N LEU A 150 7.50 -2.12 -0.39
CA LEU A 150 8.76 -1.41 -0.17
C LEU A 150 9.33 -0.87 -1.49
N ALA A 151 9.28 -1.65 -2.56
CA ALA A 151 9.74 -1.21 -3.87
C ALA A 151 8.88 -0.08 -4.45
N ARG A 152 7.55 -0.13 -4.28
CA ARG A 152 6.66 0.97 -4.69
C ARG A 152 6.92 2.24 -3.89
N ARG A 153 7.20 2.12 -2.59
CA ARG A 153 7.61 3.27 -1.77
C ARG A 153 8.98 3.83 -2.18
N GLY A 154 9.95 2.96 -2.47
CA GLY A 154 11.24 3.41 -2.98
C GLY A 154 11.14 4.10 -4.34
N LEU A 155 10.21 3.65 -5.19
CA LEU A 155 9.96 4.25 -6.51
C LEU A 155 9.52 5.73 -6.41
N SER A 156 8.79 6.14 -5.36
CA SER A 156 8.42 7.56 -5.18
C SER A 156 9.60 8.46 -4.87
N TYR A 157 10.72 7.90 -4.38
CA TYR A 157 11.95 8.63 -4.10
C TYR A 157 13.02 8.45 -5.19
N ALA A 158 12.74 7.63 -6.21
CA ALA A 158 13.70 7.33 -7.27
C ALA A 158 13.90 8.52 -8.21
N GLN A 159 15.09 9.11 -8.19
CA GLN A 159 15.41 10.30 -9.00
C GLN A 159 15.87 9.96 -10.43
N THR A 160 16.44 8.77 -10.65
CA THR A 160 17.01 8.36 -11.96
C THR A 160 16.30 7.16 -12.54
N ASN A 161 16.36 6.99 -13.88
CA ASN A 161 15.79 5.80 -14.54
C ASN A 161 16.47 4.51 -14.06
N THR A 162 17.76 4.56 -13.73
CA THR A 162 18.48 3.41 -13.13
C THR A 162 17.84 2.98 -11.81
N GLN A 163 17.52 3.92 -10.91
CA GLN A 163 16.85 3.61 -9.64
C GLN A 163 15.44 3.08 -9.89
N LYS A 164 14.67 3.72 -10.78
CA LYS A 164 13.32 3.26 -11.14
C LYS A 164 13.35 1.82 -11.67
N LYS A 165 14.34 1.49 -12.51
CA LYS A 165 14.53 0.13 -13.06
C LYS A 165 14.77 -0.89 -11.95
N VAL A 166 15.55 -0.57 -10.92
CA VAL A 166 15.75 -1.47 -9.75
C VAL A 166 14.42 -1.78 -9.07
N PHE A 167 13.60 -0.76 -8.81
CA PHE A 167 12.30 -0.97 -8.16
C PHE A 167 11.31 -1.72 -9.03
N TRP A 168 11.19 -1.40 -10.32
CA TRP A 168 10.29 -2.13 -11.21
C TRP A 168 10.69 -3.59 -11.40
N ASN A 169 11.99 -3.89 -11.46
CA ASN A 169 12.46 -5.27 -11.45
C ASN A 169 12.06 -6.00 -10.15
N THR A 170 12.18 -5.32 -9.00
CA THR A 170 11.79 -5.88 -7.70
C THR A 170 10.28 -6.13 -7.63
N ILE A 171 9.47 -5.21 -8.14
CA ILE A 171 8.00 -5.35 -8.25
C ILE A 171 7.66 -6.52 -9.18
N LEU A 172 8.29 -6.60 -10.35
CA LEU A 172 8.07 -7.68 -11.32
C LEU A 172 8.37 -9.05 -10.71
N GLN A 173 9.54 -9.20 -10.09
CA GLN A 173 9.94 -10.44 -9.43
C GLN A 173 8.97 -10.82 -8.31
N SER A 174 8.57 -9.86 -7.48
CA SER A 174 7.63 -10.10 -6.39
C SER A 174 6.24 -10.51 -6.92
N ALA A 175 5.76 -9.83 -7.96
CA ALA A 175 4.48 -10.13 -8.60
C ALA A 175 4.46 -11.50 -9.28
N GLN A 176 5.58 -11.94 -9.87
CA GLN A 176 5.73 -13.29 -10.42
C GLN A 176 5.58 -14.36 -9.33
N GLN A 177 6.21 -14.16 -8.17
CA GLN A 177 6.09 -15.08 -7.04
C GLN A 177 4.67 -15.10 -6.45
N LEU A 178 4.00 -13.95 -6.43
CA LEU A 178 2.61 -13.81 -5.99
C LEU A 178 1.59 -14.23 -7.07
N LYS A 179 2.03 -14.57 -8.29
CA LYS A 179 1.18 -14.86 -9.46
C LYS A 179 0.18 -13.75 -9.79
N ASN A 180 0.55 -12.49 -9.55
CA ASN A 180 -0.30 -11.33 -9.81
C ASN A 180 -0.11 -10.81 -11.24
N GLN A 181 -0.95 -11.30 -12.16
CA GLN A 181 -0.86 -10.97 -13.60
C GLN A 181 -0.99 -9.48 -13.89
N LYS A 182 -1.82 -8.75 -13.14
CA LYS A 182 -2.01 -7.31 -13.32
C LYS A 182 -0.72 -6.55 -13.02
N THR A 183 -0.07 -6.85 -11.89
CA THR A 183 1.20 -6.20 -11.51
C THR A 183 2.35 -6.62 -12.43
N ILE A 184 2.36 -7.87 -12.92
CA ILE A 184 3.36 -8.32 -13.91
C ILE A 184 3.27 -7.47 -15.19
N ALA A 185 2.07 -7.27 -15.73
CA ALA A 185 1.85 -6.45 -16.93
C ALA A 185 2.17 -4.97 -16.70
N GLU A 186 1.84 -4.43 -15.52
CA GLU A 186 2.21 -3.07 -15.13
C GLU A 186 3.73 -2.89 -15.11
N ALA A 187 4.44 -3.76 -14.37
CA ALA A 187 5.88 -3.65 -14.18
C ALA A 187 6.65 -3.84 -15.49
N SER A 188 6.23 -4.78 -16.35
CA SER A 188 6.86 -4.99 -17.65
C SER A 188 6.70 -3.78 -18.57
N LYS A 189 5.50 -3.18 -18.62
CA LYS A 189 5.24 -1.94 -19.37
C LYS A 189 6.12 -0.79 -18.89
N GLN A 190 6.26 -0.63 -17.58
CA GLN A 190 7.07 0.44 -16.99
C GLN A 190 8.56 0.25 -17.30
N LEU A 191 9.06 -0.98 -17.22
CA LEU A 191 10.44 -1.30 -17.59
C LEU A 191 10.76 -1.01 -19.06
N GLN A 192 9.79 -1.13 -19.96
CA GLN A 192 9.95 -0.79 -21.38
C GLN A 192 9.99 0.73 -21.62
N SER A 193 9.43 1.53 -20.71
CA SER A 193 9.32 2.99 -20.85
C SER A 193 10.48 3.78 -20.26
N LEU A 194 11.44 3.12 -19.59
CA LEU A 194 12.57 3.73 -18.88
C LEU A 194 13.86 3.76 -19.69
#